data_AF-A0A4Q4P475-F1
#
_entry.id   AF-A0A4Q4P475-F1
#
_cell.length_a   1.000
_cell.length_b   1.000
_cell.length_c   1.000
_cell.angle_alpha   90.00
_cell.angle_beta   90.00
_cell.angle_gamma   90.00
#
_symmetry.space_group_name_H-M   'P 1'
#
loop_
_entity.id
_entity.type
_entity.pdbx_description
1 polymer ?
#
loop_
_entity_poly.entity_id
_entity_poly.type
_entity_poly.pdbx_seq_one_letter_code
_entity_poly.pdbx_strand_id
1 'polypeptide(L)'
;MAPGIEDENNVAATNGTSRKDSSTTNGTSNSHKIPHPNGITLSQLPENHDPLQPYKIDKFDDGLRYDTLQIHGGHRPDKETHARAVPIYNSVSFVFTDSNHAKRICSTEEGGYFYSRISNPTVAVFEKRAAALEGGTAAVATSSGQAAIFNTIICLAGAGDNIIASINLYGGTYSLFKTLLPRLGITVKWAKRETREEFEQYIDDKTKMIFVETIGNPRCSIPDLQDLGDLAHENNVPFVVDNTFGACGTWCRPIDFGANIIVHSATKWMGGHGTTLGGVIIDCGTFDWGKAIHRFPRLSNKDGPMSFSYWKSFGNICFAMAMRIDILMEVGSMLAPASAQQLLIGMETLSIRCERHARNTMQVARFLQAHPRIAWVNYPGLEGNIYHENAKRYLKNGFGGVLAFGPKGGEVASKMLMNYVKVVSHQTNVGDAKTLATHPWNSTHVIMSEKDRREAGITPAFIRFSVGIEDVQDIIDDLDQALAKLPEDLLNAFDEKLTQKLEAHAKDEVLIGDLADYNDTDVLVSKTNHPPGRQQAVDN
;
A
#
# COMPACT_ATOMS: atom_id res chain seq x y z
N MET A 1 37.61 18.12 -43.54
CA MET A 1 37.78 19.22 -44.51
C MET A 1 36.51 20.04 -44.48
N ALA A 2 36.60 21.30 -44.05
CA ALA A 2 35.55 22.31 -44.19
C ALA A 2 35.48 22.79 -45.67
N PRO A 3 34.76 23.87 -46.06
CA PRO A 3 33.76 24.69 -45.36
C PRO A 3 32.55 25.15 -46.26
N GLY A 4 31.59 25.83 -45.63
CA GLY A 4 31.17 27.20 -45.98
C GLY A 4 30.22 27.44 -47.17
N ILE A 5 29.09 28.10 -46.90
CA ILE A 5 28.48 29.11 -47.78
C ILE A 5 27.93 30.25 -46.91
N GLU A 6 28.38 31.47 -47.22
CA GLU A 6 27.96 32.77 -46.70
C GLU A 6 26.78 33.36 -47.49
N ASP A 7 26.03 34.22 -46.80
CA ASP A 7 25.42 35.51 -47.20
C ASP A 7 24.49 35.68 -48.42
N GLU A 8 23.35 36.35 -48.15
CA GLU A 8 22.98 37.58 -48.86
C GLU A 8 22.05 38.51 -48.01
N ASN A 9 22.59 39.72 -47.76
CA ASN A 9 21.99 41.05 -47.48
C ASN A 9 20.69 41.38 -48.26
N ASN A 10 19.85 42.40 -48.06
CA ASN A 10 19.69 43.65 -47.27
C ASN A 10 18.19 44.08 -47.54
N VAL A 11 17.48 44.93 -46.78
CA VAL A 11 17.43 46.41 -46.96
C VAL A 11 16.51 47.07 -45.90
N ALA A 12 17.07 48.14 -45.31
CA ALA A 12 16.59 49.30 -44.53
C ALA A 12 15.15 49.86 -44.76
N ALA A 13 14.41 50.22 -43.69
CA ALA A 13 14.22 51.57 -43.06
C ALA A 13 13.01 52.38 -43.63
N THR A 14 12.20 53.21 -42.94
CA THR A 14 12.43 54.25 -41.91
C THR A 14 11.11 54.80 -41.29
N ASN A 15 11.24 55.41 -40.08
CA ASN A 15 10.46 56.52 -39.44
C ASN A 15 9.06 56.24 -38.84
N GLY A 16 8.65 56.71 -37.65
CA GLY A 16 9.23 57.58 -36.61
C GLY A 16 8.09 58.35 -35.92
N THR A 17 7.98 58.35 -34.57
CA THR A 17 7.60 59.48 -33.67
C THR A 17 7.18 59.04 -32.24
N SER A 18 8.02 59.42 -31.28
CA SER A 18 7.80 59.96 -29.92
C SER A 18 6.68 59.49 -28.95
N ARG A 19 7.17 59.18 -27.73
CA ARG A 19 6.66 59.51 -26.37
C ARG A 19 5.39 58.81 -25.85
N LYS A 20 5.57 57.93 -24.86
CA LYS A 20 5.37 58.27 -23.43
C LYS A 20 5.88 57.16 -22.51
N ASP A 21 6.67 57.56 -21.53
CA ASP A 21 7.12 56.79 -20.39
C ASP A 21 5.94 56.29 -19.54
N SER A 22 5.99 55.02 -19.12
CA SER A 22 5.38 54.57 -17.86
C SER A 22 6.19 53.41 -17.30
N SER A 23 7.02 53.77 -16.33
CA SER A 23 7.64 52.96 -15.26
C SER A 23 7.08 51.56 -15.02
N THR A 24 7.92 50.55 -15.21
CA THR A 24 7.93 49.33 -14.39
C THR A 24 9.38 49.05 -13.99
N THR A 25 9.75 49.55 -12.81
CA THR A 25 11.00 49.17 -12.14
C THR A 25 10.94 47.69 -11.80
N ASN A 26 11.75 46.89 -12.49
CA ASN A 26 12.12 45.55 -12.06
C ASN A 26 12.76 45.64 -10.66
N GLY A 27 12.01 45.22 -9.64
CA GLY A 27 12.54 44.99 -8.31
C GLY A 27 13.39 43.72 -8.31
N THR A 28 14.64 43.82 -8.75
CA THR A 28 15.67 42.84 -8.38
C THR A 28 15.88 42.94 -6.88
N SER A 29 15.41 41.96 -6.12
CA SER A 29 15.81 41.79 -4.72
C SER A 29 17.30 41.44 -4.70
N ASN A 30 18.14 42.46 -4.55
CA ASN A 30 19.51 42.27 -4.10
C ASN A 30 19.44 41.68 -2.69
N SER A 31 19.50 40.35 -2.58
CA SER A 31 19.83 39.71 -1.32
C SER A 31 21.27 40.10 -1.00
N HIS A 32 21.44 41.08 -0.12
CA HIS A 32 22.73 41.32 0.51
C HIS A 32 23.18 40.03 1.18
N LYS A 33 24.11 39.32 0.56
CA LYS A 33 24.86 38.23 1.18
C LYS A 33 25.67 38.83 2.31
N ILE A 34 25.11 38.85 3.51
CA ILE A 34 25.87 39.15 4.72
C ILE A 34 26.84 37.98 4.90
N PRO A 35 28.16 38.20 4.83
CA PRO A 35 29.13 37.13 5.06
C PRO A 35 28.92 36.57 6.47
N HIS A 36 28.90 35.25 6.60
CA HIS A 36 28.83 34.63 7.93
C HIS A 36 30.02 35.14 8.77
N PRO A 37 29.83 35.59 10.03
CA PRO A 37 30.87 36.27 10.82
C PRO A 37 32.14 35.45 11.06
N ASN A 38 32.09 34.14 10.82
CA ASN A 38 33.21 33.22 10.99
C ASN A 38 33.97 32.88 9.69
N GLY A 39 33.60 33.44 8.53
CA GLY A 39 34.24 33.12 7.25
C GLY A 39 34.06 31.66 6.78
N ILE A 40 33.21 30.88 7.46
CA ILE A 40 32.88 29.50 7.11
C ILE A 40 31.78 29.54 6.05
N THR A 41 32.09 29.05 4.85
CA THR A 41 31.08 28.77 3.84
C THR A 41 30.45 27.42 4.20
N LEU A 42 29.32 27.44 4.90
CA LEU A 42 28.54 26.22 5.13
C LEU A 42 28.08 25.70 3.76
N SER A 43 28.28 24.41 3.51
CA SER A 43 27.93 23.73 2.26
C SER A 43 26.55 24.18 1.78
N GLN A 44 26.49 24.84 0.62
CA GLN A 44 25.23 25.12 -0.03
C GLN A 44 24.61 23.76 -0.36
N LEU A 45 23.32 23.57 -0.02
CA LEU A 45 22.59 22.39 -0.50
C LEU A 45 22.84 22.28 -2.01
N PRO A 46 23.10 21.08 -2.55
CA PRO A 46 23.28 20.92 -3.99
C PRO A 46 22.09 21.55 -4.73
N GLU A 47 22.36 22.42 -5.71
CA GLU A 47 21.33 23.13 -6.48
C GLU A 47 20.21 22.15 -6.90
N ASN A 48 18.94 22.51 -6.67
CA ASN A 48 17.73 21.76 -7.05
C ASN A 48 17.29 20.58 -6.15
N HIS A 49 17.72 20.48 -4.89
CA HIS A 49 17.18 19.47 -3.96
C HIS A 49 16.21 20.08 -2.93
N ASP A 50 14.96 20.26 -3.34
CA ASP A 50 13.88 20.74 -2.48
C ASP A 50 12.95 19.56 -2.08
N PRO A 51 12.85 19.20 -0.78
CA PRO A 51 11.98 18.15 -0.25
C PRO A 51 10.50 18.52 -0.13
N LEU A 52 10.14 19.79 -0.34
CA LEU A 52 8.76 20.29 -0.35
C LEU A 52 8.26 20.55 -1.79
N GLN A 53 9.11 20.48 -2.81
CA GLN A 53 8.61 20.45 -4.19
C GLN A 53 7.76 19.19 -4.39
N PRO A 54 6.60 19.30 -5.05
CA PRO A 54 5.94 18.13 -5.62
C PRO A 54 6.97 17.32 -6.41
N TYR A 55 6.88 15.99 -6.38
CA TYR A 55 7.57 15.19 -7.38
C TYR A 55 6.89 15.50 -8.72
N LYS A 56 7.38 16.53 -9.40
CA LYS A 56 7.34 16.54 -10.86
C LYS A 56 8.29 15.44 -11.26
N ILE A 57 7.81 14.51 -12.10
CA ILE A 57 8.66 13.57 -12.84
C ILE A 57 9.92 14.33 -13.21
N ASP A 58 11.07 13.96 -12.63
CA ASP A 58 12.33 14.56 -13.01
C ASP A 58 12.42 14.40 -14.53
N LYS A 59 12.86 15.42 -15.26
CA LYS A 59 12.88 15.40 -16.75
C LYS A 59 13.56 14.14 -17.30
N PHE A 60 14.46 13.55 -16.52
CA PHE A 60 15.13 12.30 -16.85
C PHE A 60 14.32 11.02 -16.56
N ASP A 61 13.41 11.04 -15.58
CA ASP A 61 12.49 9.93 -15.29
C ASP A 61 11.34 9.85 -16.32
N ASP A 62 11.10 10.94 -17.07
CA ASP A 62 10.04 11.02 -18.08
C ASP A 62 10.24 10.02 -19.23
N GLY A 63 9.19 9.23 -19.51
CA GLY A 63 9.20 8.19 -20.54
C GLY A 63 9.96 6.91 -20.19
N LEU A 64 10.55 6.78 -18.99
CA LEU A 64 11.18 5.53 -18.57
C LEU A 64 10.14 4.45 -18.26
N ARG A 65 10.52 3.18 -18.52
CA ARG A 65 9.68 2.01 -18.21
C ARG A 65 9.88 1.55 -16.76
N TYR A 66 8.92 0.79 -16.24
CA TYR A 66 8.85 0.33 -14.85
C TYR A 66 10.17 -0.25 -14.30
N ASP A 67 10.77 -1.23 -15.00
CA ASP A 67 12.01 -1.89 -14.55
C ASP A 67 13.21 -0.94 -14.47
N THR A 68 13.21 0.13 -15.28
CA THR A 68 14.25 1.17 -15.21
C THR A 68 13.96 2.15 -14.08
N LEU A 69 12.69 2.51 -13.88
CA LEU A 69 12.24 3.38 -12.79
C LEU A 69 12.48 2.77 -11.40
N GLN A 70 12.32 1.46 -11.21
CA GLN A 70 12.55 0.83 -9.90
C GLN A 70 14.03 0.90 -9.47
N ILE A 71 14.94 1.10 -10.42
CA ILE A 71 16.39 1.22 -10.18
C ILE A 71 16.78 2.70 -10.05
N HIS A 72 16.26 3.58 -10.92
CA HIS A 72 16.74 4.95 -11.06
C HIS A 72 15.81 6.03 -10.50
N GLY A 73 14.51 5.74 -10.37
CA GLY A 73 13.51 6.72 -9.97
C GLY A 73 13.86 7.38 -8.64
N GLY A 74 13.76 8.70 -8.61
CA GLY A 74 13.96 9.50 -7.40
C GLY A 74 15.42 9.72 -6.95
N HIS A 75 16.42 9.14 -7.63
CA HIS A 75 17.84 9.29 -7.26
C HIS A 75 18.76 9.63 -8.44
N ARG A 76 19.72 10.52 -8.18
CA ARG A 76 20.90 10.74 -9.02
C ARG A 76 22.15 10.62 -8.15
N PRO A 77 23.32 10.24 -8.72
CA PRO A 77 24.55 10.15 -7.94
C PRO A 77 24.78 11.40 -7.11
N ASP A 78 25.25 11.20 -5.87
CA ASP A 78 25.49 12.29 -4.94
C ASP A 78 26.40 13.36 -5.57
N LYS A 79 26.06 14.64 -5.44
CA LYS A 79 26.78 15.70 -6.16
C LYS A 79 28.15 16.00 -5.57
N GLU A 80 28.35 15.74 -4.28
CA GLU A 80 29.61 16.05 -3.60
C GLU A 80 30.63 14.92 -3.75
N THR A 81 30.19 13.68 -3.60
CA THR A 81 31.06 12.49 -3.55
C THR A 81 30.95 11.61 -4.79
N HIS A 82 29.95 11.84 -5.66
CA HIS A 82 29.62 10.98 -6.81
C HIS A 82 29.25 9.54 -6.43
N ALA A 83 28.88 9.29 -5.17
CA ALA A 83 28.39 8.00 -4.74
C ALA A 83 27.17 7.58 -5.58
N ARG A 84 27.22 6.38 -6.17
CA ARG A 84 26.15 5.86 -7.02
C ARG A 84 24.99 5.29 -6.22
N ALA A 85 25.28 4.59 -5.13
CA ALA A 85 24.28 4.10 -4.20
C ALA A 85 23.69 5.28 -3.40
N VAL A 86 22.45 5.14 -2.97
CA VAL A 86 21.78 6.14 -2.13
C VAL A 86 22.49 6.20 -0.77
N PRO A 87 23.04 7.36 -0.35
CA PRO A 87 23.66 7.49 0.96
C PRO A 87 22.63 7.32 2.09
N ILE A 88 23.09 6.84 3.25
CA ILE A 88 22.28 6.79 4.48
C ILE A 88 22.54 8.06 5.28
N TYR A 89 21.61 9.01 5.22
CA TYR A 89 21.65 10.23 6.03
C TYR A 89 21.11 9.93 7.42
N ASN A 90 21.91 9.26 8.25
CA ASN A 90 21.59 8.99 9.65
C ASN A 90 21.79 10.24 10.53
N SER A 91 21.06 11.31 10.21
CA SER A 91 21.07 12.57 10.92
C SER A 91 19.66 12.92 11.40
N VAL A 92 19.58 13.61 12.54
CA VAL A 92 18.31 14.13 13.08
C VAL A 92 18.02 15.53 12.51
N SER A 93 19.04 16.39 12.44
CA SER A 93 18.93 17.79 12.01
C SER A 93 19.91 18.13 10.90
N PHE A 94 19.65 19.24 10.22
CA PHE A 94 20.46 19.73 9.11
C PHE A 94 20.80 21.20 9.33
N VAL A 95 22.01 21.61 8.96
CA VAL A 95 22.55 22.94 9.27
C VAL A 95 21.97 23.98 8.30
N PHE A 96 21.51 25.11 8.83
CA PHE A 96 21.14 26.26 8.02
C PHE A 96 22.38 27.07 7.61
N THR A 97 22.41 27.55 6.37
CA THR A 97 23.49 28.44 5.88
C THR A 97 23.52 29.80 6.58
N ASP A 98 22.35 30.37 6.90
CA ASP A 98 22.19 31.60 7.69
C ASP A 98 20.78 31.69 8.34
N SER A 99 20.54 32.71 9.17
CA SER A 99 19.25 32.91 9.86
C SER A 99 18.08 33.21 8.91
N ASN A 100 18.33 33.81 7.75
CA ASN A 100 17.29 34.06 6.76
C ASN A 100 16.90 32.76 6.04
N HIS A 101 17.86 31.88 5.74
CA HIS A 101 17.61 30.53 5.24
C HIS A 101 16.78 29.72 6.26
N ALA A 102 17.13 29.77 7.55
CA ALA A 102 16.32 29.13 8.60
C ALA A 102 14.84 29.60 8.57
N LYS A 103 14.61 30.91 8.43
CA LYS A 103 13.25 31.45 8.31
C LYS A 103 12.52 30.92 7.07
N ARG A 104 13.15 30.94 5.89
CA ARG A 104 12.51 30.49 4.64
C ARG A 104 12.18 28.99 4.66
N ILE A 105 13.08 28.15 5.18
CA ILE A 105 12.85 26.71 5.30
C ILE A 105 11.71 26.41 6.30
N CYS A 106 11.76 26.99 7.51
CA CYS A 106 10.76 26.71 8.55
C CYS A 106 9.38 27.29 8.22
N SER A 107 9.30 28.30 7.35
CA SER A 107 8.03 28.87 6.86
C SER A 107 7.55 28.24 5.55
N THR A 108 8.26 27.23 5.02
CA THR A 108 7.96 26.57 3.75
C THR A 108 8.02 27.48 2.50
N GLU A 109 8.66 28.65 2.62
CA GLU A 109 8.92 29.57 1.49
C GLU A 109 10.02 29.03 0.55
N GLU A 110 10.93 28.24 1.10
CA GLU A 110 11.98 27.51 0.40
C GLU A 110 11.95 26.08 0.95
N GLY A 111 12.01 25.05 0.12
CA GLY A 111 12.14 23.71 0.67
C GLY A 111 13.58 23.31 0.90
N GLY A 112 13.78 22.55 1.96
CA GLY A 112 15.07 22.04 2.36
C GLY A 112 14.91 21.10 3.54
N TYR A 113 16.00 20.43 3.89
CA TYR A 113 16.03 19.58 5.07
C TYR A 113 16.39 20.41 6.29
N PHE A 114 15.66 20.22 7.38
CA PHE A 114 15.99 20.82 8.67
C PHE A 114 15.82 19.82 9.82
N TYR A 115 14.86 18.89 9.70
CA TYR A 115 14.62 17.87 10.72
C TYR A 115 14.02 16.57 10.13
N SER A 116 14.65 15.43 10.44
CA SER A 116 14.32 14.12 9.84
C SER A 116 12.94 13.56 10.20
N ARG A 117 12.26 14.09 11.23
CA ARG A 117 10.85 13.75 11.52
C ARG A 117 9.88 14.18 10.41
N ILE A 118 10.27 15.18 9.61
CA ILE A 118 9.43 15.73 8.53
C ILE A 118 9.93 15.27 7.17
N SER A 119 11.25 15.32 6.95
CA SER A 119 11.87 14.87 5.72
C SER A 119 13.34 14.52 5.92
N ASN A 120 13.81 13.49 5.23
CA ASN A 120 15.19 13.03 5.23
C ASN A 120 15.62 12.67 3.79
N PRO A 121 16.86 12.97 3.34
CA PRO A 121 17.24 12.74 1.95
C PRO A 121 17.15 11.28 1.50
N THR A 122 17.55 10.32 2.35
CA THR A 122 17.43 8.88 2.05
C THR A 122 15.97 8.46 1.91
N VAL A 123 15.11 8.94 2.82
CA VAL A 123 13.68 8.66 2.81
C VAL A 123 13.00 9.30 1.60
N ALA A 124 13.40 10.51 1.20
CA ALA A 124 12.86 11.21 0.05
C ALA A 124 13.09 10.45 -1.26
N VAL A 125 14.23 9.76 -1.41
CA VAL A 125 14.47 8.88 -2.57
C VAL A 125 13.47 7.72 -2.60
N PHE A 126 13.24 7.08 -1.46
CA PHE A 126 12.25 6.00 -1.32
C PHE A 126 10.84 6.46 -1.65
N GLU A 127 10.42 7.61 -1.12
CA GLU A 127 9.12 8.22 -1.40
C GLU A 127 8.95 8.53 -2.90
N LYS A 128 9.92 9.22 -3.50
CA LYS A 128 9.88 9.57 -4.93
C LYS A 128 9.82 8.34 -5.82
N ARG A 129 10.58 7.29 -5.50
CA ARG A 129 10.57 6.05 -6.26
C ARG A 129 9.23 5.32 -6.16
N ALA A 130 8.66 5.24 -4.96
CA ALA A 130 7.34 4.63 -4.77
C ALA A 130 6.25 5.39 -5.53
N ALA A 131 6.25 6.73 -5.47
CA ALA A 131 5.33 7.56 -6.25
C ALA A 131 5.49 7.31 -7.75
N ALA A 132 6.72 7.28 -8.27
CA ALA A 132 6.99 7.05 -9.69
C ALA A 132 6.50 5.68 -10.18
N LEU A 133 6.69 4.61 -9.40
CA LEU A 133 6.24 3.26 -9.77
C LEU A 133 4.70 3.14 -9.78
N GLU A 134 4.03 3.81 -8.85
CA GLU A 134 2.56 3.86 -8.81
C GLU A 134 1.96 4.92 -9.74
N GLY A 135 2.78 5.73 -10.41
CA GLY A 135 2.29 6.85 -11.24
C GLY A 135 1.72 8.03 -10.44
N GLY A 136 1.94 8.06 -9.12
CA GLY A 136 1.48 9.13 -8.23
C GLY A 136 2.34 10.39 -8.30
N THR A 137 1.82 11.47 -7.71
CA THR A 137 2.44 12.81 -7.75
C THR A 137 3.33 13.08 -6.53
N ALA A 138 3.02 12.49 -5.38
CA ALA A 138 3.82 12.65 -4.17
C ALA A 138 3.67 11.43 -3.26
N ALA A 139 4.62 11.22 -2.35
CA ALA A 139 4.52 10.18 -1.35
C ALA A 139 5.08 10.61 0.00
N VAL A 140 4.59 9.98 1.06
CA VAL A 140 5.05 10.17 2.44
C VAL A 140 5.28 8.80 3.07
N ALA A 141 6.51 8.53 3.50
CA ALA A 141 6.89 7.27 4.13
C ALA A 141 6.57 7.28 5.62
N THR A 142 6.17 6.12 6.14
CA THR A 142 5.82 5.90 7.55
C THR A 142 6.54 4.67 8.10
N SER A 143 6.55 4.55 9.43
CA SER A 143 7.24 3.47 10.15
C SER A 143 6.68 2.07 9.87
N SER A 144 5.45 1.96 9.34
CA SER A 144 4.80 0.68 8.99
C SER A 144 3.60 0.90 8.06
N GLY A 145 3.14 -0.16 7.37
CA GLY A 145 1.89 -0.10 6.60
C GLY A 145 0.67 0.27 7.45
N GLN A 146 0.61 -0.17 8.71
CA GLN A 146 -0.47 0.23 9.63
C GLN A 146 -0.43 1.74 9.92
N ALA A 147 0.76 2.32 10.10
CA ALA A 147 0.91 3.76 10.23
C ALA A 147 0.49 4.50 8.95
N ALA A 148 0.78 3.95 7.76
CA ALA A 148 0.33 4.54 6.49
C ALA A 148 -1.21 4.63 6.42
N ILE A 149 -1.90 3.53 6.74
CA ILE A 149 -3.38 3.48 6.75
C ILE A 149 -3.95 4.42 7.82
N PHE A 150 -3.46 4.32 9.05
CA PHE A 150 -3.96 5.13 10.16
C PHE A 150 -3.77 6.63 9.89
N ASN A 151 -2.57 7.05 9.48
CA ASN A 151 -2.27 8.45 9.18
C ASN A 151 -3.17 8.97 8.04
N THR A 152 -3.40 8.17 6.99
CA THR A 152 -4.34 8.51 5.90
C THR A 152 -5.73 8.84 6.45
N ILE A 153 -6.25 8.01 7.35
CA ILE A 153 -7.59 8.17 7.91
C ILE A 153 -7.68 9.42 8.77
N ILE A 154 -6.76 9.63 9.71
CA ILE A 154 -6.81 10.80 10.61
C ILE A 154 -6.48 12.12 9.89
N CYS A 155 -5.89 12.06 8.70
CA CYS A 155 -5.76 13.22 7.83
C CYS A 155 -7.11 13.63 7.21
N LEU A 156 -7.94 12.65 6.86
CA LEU A 156 -9.21 12.85 6.14
C LEU A 156 -10.44 12.94 7.05
N ALA A 157 -10.42 12.27 8.20
CA ALA A 157 -11.57 12.07 9.08
C ALA A 157 -11.25 12.40 10.54
N GLY A 158 -12.25 12.95 11.24
CA GLY A 158 -12.24 13.18 12.67
C GLY A 158 -13.52 12.68 13.36
N ALA A 159 -13.68 13.04 14.64
CA ALA A 159 -14.85 12.64 15.40
C ALA A 159 -16.16 13.12 14.74
N GLY A 160 -17.11 12.21 14.56
CA GLY A 160 -18.40 12.46 13.90
C GLY A 160 -18.40 12.18 12.39
N ASP A 161 -17.25 11.88 11.80
CA ASP A 161 -17.14 11.47 10.39
C ASP A 161 -17.27 9.94 10.24
N ASN A 162 -17.45 9.49 8.98
CA ASN A 162 -17.43 8.07 8.65
C ASN A 162 -16.56 7.73 7.44
N ILE A 163 -16.16 6.46 7.35
CA ILE A 163 -15.51 5.87 6.17
C ILE A 163 -16.31 4.63 5.73
N ILE A 164 -16.20 4.26 4.45
CA ILE A 164 -16.78 3.02 3.92
C ILE A 164 -15.64 2.08 3.58
N ALA A 165 -15.71 0.84 4.04
CA ALA A 165 -14.66 -0.15 3.82
C ALA A 165 -15.23 -1.52 3.50
N SER A 166 -14.52 -2.25 2.63
CA SER A 166 -14.75 -3.69 2.43
C SER A 166 -14.52 -4.47 3.72
N ILE A 167 -15.14 -5.64 3.87
CA ILE A 167 -14.78 -6.62 4.91
C ILE A 167 -13.57 -7.48 4.53
N ASN A 168 -13.17 -7.50 3.26
CA ASN A 168 -12.06 -8.30 2.75
C ASN A 168 -10.71 -7.60 2.98
N LEU A 169 -10.40 -7.29 4.23
CA LEU A 169 -9.21 -6.55 4.63
C LEU A 169 -8.28 -7.38 5.48
N TYR A 170 -6.98 -7.08 5.40
CA TYR A 170 -5.98 -7.52 6.34
C TYR A 170 -6.47 -7.36 7.78
N GLY A 171 -6.36 -8.43 8.58
CA GLY A 171 -6.89 -8.47 9.95
C GLY A 171 -6.41 -7.33 10.86
N GLY A 172 -5.19 -6.80 10.65
CA GLY A 172 -4.73 -5.61 11.38
C GLY A 172 -5.51 -4.34 11.01
N THR A 173 -5.78 -4.14 9.72
CA THR A 173 -6.61 -3.04 9.21
C THR A 173 -8.05 -3.18 9.67
N TYR A 174 -8.63 -4.39 9.58
CA TYR A 174 -9.96 -4.68 10.09
C TYR A 174 -10.06 -4.36 11.60
N SER A 175 -9.07 -4.78 12.39
CA SER A 175 -9.01 -4.50 13.82
C SER A 175 -8.87 -3.00 14.12
N LEU A 176 -8.00 -2.28 13.39
CA LEU A 176 -7.87 -0.83 13.48
C LEU A 176 -9.23 -0.14 13.27
N PHE A 177 -9.96 -0.56 12.24
CA PHE A 177 -11.24 0.01 11.83
C PHE A 177 -12.36 -0.32 12.81
N LYS A 178 -12.41 -1.56 13.30
CA LYS A 178 -13.46 -2.02 14.24
C LYS A 178 -13.24 -1.53 15.67
N THR A 179 -12.00 -1.34 16.10
CA THR A 179 -11.68 -1.12 17.52
C THR A 179 -11.13 0.27 17.83
N LEU A 180 -10.18 0.78 17.04
CA LEU A 180 -9.52 2.04 17.35
C LEU A 180 -10.29 3.24 16.79
N LEU A 181 -10.75 3.18 15.53
CA LEU A 181 -11.45 4.31 14.91
C LEU A 181 -12.71 4.74 15.69
N PRO A 182 -13.57 3.84 16.21
CA PRO A 182 -14.73 4.24 17.00
C PRO A 182 -14.33 4.93 18.31
N ARG A 183 -13.18 4.58 18.90
CA ARG A 183 -12.66 5.29 20.09
C ARG A 183 -12.22 6.71 19.79
N LEU A 184 -11.88 7.00 18.53
CA LEU A 184 -11.59 8.35 18.02
C LEU A 184 -12.84 9.06 17.50
N GLY A 185 -14.02 8.46 17.65
CA GLY A 185 -15.29 8.99 17.16
C GLY A 185 -15.48 8.88 15.65
N ILE A 186 -14.67 8.07 14.95
CA ILE A 186 -14.80 7.82 13.51
C ILE A 186 -15.57 6.52 13.31
N THR A 187 -16.67 6.59 12.55
CA THR A 187 -17.52 5.42 12.28
C THR A 187 -17.07 4.70 11.01
N VAL A 188 -17.10 3.36 11.01
CA VAL A 188 -16.83 2.56 9.81
C VAL A 188 -18.13 1.91 9.34
N LYS A 189 -18.49 2.15 8.08
CA LYS A 189 -19.59 1.48 7.38
C LYS A 189 -19.02 0.33 6.56
N TRP A 190 -19.48 -0.88 6.84
CA TRP A 190 -18.89 -2.11 6.29
C TRP A 190 -19.67 -2.62 5.09
N ALA A 191 -19.02 -2.63 3.93
CA ALA A 191 -19.51 -3.30 2.74
C ALA A 191 -19.10 -4.79 2.76
N LYS A 192 -20.09 -5.68 2.84
CA LYS A 192 -19.92 -7.13 2.84
C LYS A 192 -19.62 -7.68 1.46
N ARG A 193 -20.15 -7.05 0.41
CA ARG A 193 -19.79 -7.30 -0.99
C ARG A 193 -19.10 -6.09 -1.57
N GLU A 194 -18.17 -6.35 -2.47
CA GLU A 194 -17.37 -5.35 -3.17
C GLU A 194 -18.08 -4.89 -4.46
N THR A 195 -19.37 -4.55 -4.36
CA THR A 195 -20.18 -4.04 -5.49
C THR A 195 -20.54 -2.57 -5.29
N ARG A 196 -20.76 -1.86 -6.40
CA ARG A 196 -21.15 -0.46 -6.42
C ARG A 196 -22.37 -0.17 -5.56
N GLU A 197 -23.43 -0.95 -5.71
CA GLU A 197 -24.71 -0.74 -5.01
C GLU A 197 -24.54 -0.82 -3.49
N GLU A 198 -23.67 -1.74 -3.03
CA GLU A 198 -23.43 -1.91 -1.61
C GLU A 198 -22.60 -0.78 -1.01
N PHE A 199 -21.68 -0.19 -1.77
CA PHE A 199 -20.94 0.99 -1.32
C PHE A 199 -21.81 2.25 -1.39
N GLU A 200 -22.60 2.42 -2.46
CA GLU A 200 -23.41 3.60 -2.73
C GLU A 200 -24.41 3.90 -1.60
N GLN A 201 -25.11 2.87 -1.09
CA GLN A 201 -26.08 3.02 0.01
C GLN A 201 -25.47 3.57 1.32
N TYR A 202 -24.14 3.49 1.47
CA TYR A 202 -23.44 3.94 2.67
C TYR A 202 -22.89 5.37 2.54
N ILE A 203 -22.90 5.96 1.36
CA ILE A 203 -22.36 7.31 1.13
C ILE A 203 -23.29 8.36 1.75
N ASP A 204 -22.73 9.28 2.53
CA ASP A 204 -23.40 10.47 3.04
C ASP A 204 -22.47 11.70 3.08
N ASP A 205 -22.96 12.84 3.59
CA ASP A 205 -22.19 14.09 3.72
C ASP A 205 -21.00 14.01 4.69
N LYS A 206 -20.93 12.97 5.52
CA LYS A 206 -19.88 12.72 6.50
C LYS A 206 -18.87 11.67 6.04
N THR A 207 -19.14 10.96 4.95
CA THR A 207 -18.20 9.99 4.36
C THR A 207 -16.91 10.67 3.90
N LYS A 208 -15.74 10.16 4.33
CA LYS A 208 -14.42 10.76 4.03
C LYS A 208 -13.56 9.95 3.08
N MET A 209 -13.87 8.68 2.90
CA MET A 209 -13.17 7.81 1.96
C MET A 209 -13.93 6.51 1.74
N ILE A 210 -13.70 5.93 0.56
CA ILE A 210 -13.96 4.53 0.25
C ILE A 210 -12.62 3.79 0.31
N PHE A 211 -12.57 2.67 1.02
CA PHE A 211 -11.35 1.89 1.24
C PHE A 211 -11.49 0.42 0.82
N VAL A 212 -10.57 -0.04 -0.01
CA VAL A 212 -10.45 -1.45 -0.43
C VAL A 212 -8.98 -1.90 -0.51
N GLU A 213 -8.76 -3.20 -0.55
CA GLU A 213 -7.48 -3.81 -0.91
C GLU A 213 -7.51 -4.25 -2.38
N THR A 214 -6.39 -4.08 -3.10
CA THR A 214 -6.29 -4.54 -4.50
C THR A 214 -6.48 -6.05 -4.63
N ILE A 215 -5.96 -6.79 -3.65
CA ILE A 215 -6.25 -8.22 -3.44
C ILE A 215 -6.59 -8.37 -1.96
N GLY A 216 -7.85 -8.68 -1.65
CA GLY A 216 -8.33 -8.73 -0.27
C GLY A 216 -7.66 -9.84 0.55
N ASN A 217 -7.07 -9.51 1.69
CA ASN A 217 -6.39 -10.47 2.56
C ASN A 217 -7.33 -10.94 3.69
N PRO A 218 -7.56 -12.26 3.90
CA PRO A 218 -6.86 -13.39 3.28
C PRO A 218 -7.59 -14.02 2.08
N ARG A 219 -8.79 -13.53 1.71
CA ARG A 219 -9.71 -14.19 0.77
C ARG A 219 -9.33 -14.08 -0.70
N CYS A 220 -8.23 -13.40 -1.03
CA CYS A 220 -7.78 -13.16 -2.39
C CYS A 220 -8.88 -12.59 -3.31
N SER A 221 -9.79 -11.77 -2.76
CA SER A 221 -10.85 -11.12 -3.55
C SER A 221 -10.25 -10.04 -4.44
N ILE A 222 -10.84 -9.83 -5.61
CA ILE A 222 -10.45 -8.76 -6.53
C ILE A 222 -11.66 -7.85 -6.76
N PRO A 223 -11.73 -6.68 -6.08
CA PRO A 223 -12.83 -5.74 -6.28
C PRO A 223 -12.82 -5.17 -7.70
N ASP A 224 -13.97 -4.69 -8.18
CA ASP A 224 -14.02 -3.88 -9.40
C ASP A 224 -13.48 -2.47 -9.07
N LEU A 225 -12.16 -2.29 -9.23
CA LEU A 225 -11.48 -1.05 -8.86
C LEU A 225 -12.02 0.16 -9.64
N GLN A 226 -12.26 -0.01 -10.94
CA GLN A 226 -12.73 1.10 -11.78
C GLN A 226 -14.14 1.55 -11.36
N ASP A 227 -15.07 0.61 -11.17
CA ASP A 227 -16.45 0.93 -10.82
C ASP A 227 -16.56 1.61 -9.44
N LEU A 228 -15.79 1.13 -8.46
CA LEU A 228 -15.70 1.78 -7.15
C LEU A 228 -15.00 3.15 -7.20
N GLY A 229 -13.98 3.30 -8.05
CA GLY A 229 -13.32 4.58 -8.30
C GLY A 229 -14.26 5.60 -8.90
N ASP A 230 -15.03 5.21 -9.92
CA ASP A 230 -16.03 6.05 -10.58
C ASP A 230 -17.13 6.47 -9.60
N LEU A 231 -17.67 5.53 -8.80
CA LEU A 231 -18.63 5.83 -7.72
C LEU A 231 -18.09 6.86 -6.72
N ALA A 232 -16.83 6.73 -6.31
CA ALA A 232 -16.19 7.64 -5.37
C ALA A 232 -16.09 9.07 -5.96
N HIS A 233 -15.71 9.17 -7.23
CA HIS A 233 -15.55 10.45 -7.93
C HIS A 233 -16.90 11.15 -8.15
N GLU A 234 -17.93 10.41 -8.54
CA GLU A 234 -19.31 10.92 -8.67
C GLU A 234 -19.81 11.58 -7.38
N ASN A 235 -19.36 11.08 -6.23
CA ASN A 235 -19.77 11.55 -4.90
C ASN A 235 -18.77 12.52 -4.25
N ASN A 236 -17.70 12.91 -4.95
CA ASN A 236 -16.60 13.73 -4.41
C ASN A 236 -16.02 13.15 -3.10
N VAL A 237 -15.82 11.84 -3.07
CA VAL A 237 -15.19 11.09 -1.97
C VAL A 237 -13.87 10.48 -2.48
N PRO A 238 -12.75 10.63 -1.76
CA PRO A 238 -11.50 9.99 -2.13
C PRO A 238 -11.61 8.46 -2.17
N PHE A 239 -11.15 7.86 -3.27
CA PHE A 239 -10.95 6.41 -3.35
C PHE A 239 -9.53 6.04 -2.87
N VAL A 240 -9.45 5.27 -1.80
CA VAL A 240 -8.20 4.87 -1.15
C VAL A 240 -8.00 3.37 -1.32
N VAL A 241 -6.86 2.98 -1.90
CA VAL A 241 -6.56 1.57 -2.16
C VAL A 241 -5.29 1.15 -1.43
N ASP A 242 -5.40 0.11 -0.58
CA ASP A 242 -4.21 -0.60 -0.12
C ASP A 242 -3.73 -1.52 -1.24
N ASN A 243 -2.61 -1.14 -1.83
CA ASN A 243 -2.00 -1.84 -2.95
C ASN A 243 -0.77 -2.65 -2.53
N THR A 244 -0.67 -3.02 -1.25
CA THR A 244 0.40 -3.91 -0.77
C THR A 244 0.50 -5.15 -1.65
N PHE A 245 -0.64 -5.78 -1.99
CA PHE A 245 -0.70 -6.98 -2.82
C PHE A 245 -0.62 -6.74 -4.34
N GLY A 246 -0.68 -5.50 -4.83
CA GLY A 246 -0.30 -5.18 -6.21
C GLY A 246 1.19 -4.89 -6.38
N ALA A 247 1.97 -4.99 -5.30
CA ALA A 247 3.42 -4.89 -5.29
C ALA A 247 3.95 -3.60 -5.94
N CYS A 248 3.49 -2.45 -5.45
CA CYS A 248 3.94 -1.11 -5.87
C CYS A 248 3.90 -0.91 -7.39
N GLY A 249 2.75 -1.20 -8.02
CA GLY A 249 2.58 -1.05 -9.46
C GLY A 249 3.02 -2.25 -10.31
N THR A 250 3.73 -3.24 -9.75
CA THR A 250 4.23 -4.39 -10.55
C THR A 250 3.08 -5.25 -11.09
N TRP A 251 2.14 -5.62 -10.21
CA TRP A 251 0.98 -6.41 -10.59
C TRP A 251 -0.23 -5.54 -10.83
N CYS A 252 -0.45 -4.49 -10.04
CA CYS A 252 -1.56 -3.58 -10.25
C CYS A 252 -1.11 -2.17 -9.90
N ARG A 253 -1.57 -1.19 -10.70
CA ARG A 253 -1.35 0.23 -10.47
C ARG A 253 -2.71 0.93 -10.32
N PRO A 254 -3.30 0.99 -9.11
CA PRO A 254 -4.69 1.41 -8.91
C PRO A 254 -5.03 2.82 -9.36
N ILE A 255 -4.04 3.71 -9.53
CA ILE A 255 -4.28 5.04 -10.10
C ILE A 255 -4.91 4.96 -11.50
N ASP A 256 -4.55 3.94 -12.28
CA ASP A 256 -5.09 3.72 -13.63
C ASP A 256 -6.58 3.33 -13.60
N PHE A 257 -7.11 3.04 -12.42
CA PHE A 257 -8.49 2.62 -12.16
C PHE A 257 -9.20 3.53 -11.15
N GLY A 258 -8.77 4.80 -11.05
CA GLY A 258 -9.49 5.82 -10.29
C GLY A 258 -9.06 6.00 -8.83
N ALA A 259 -8.04 5.28 -8.34
CA ALA A 259 -7.52 5.52 -7.00
C ALA A 259 -6.98 6.95 -6.86
N ASN A 260 -7.31 7.60 -5.76
CA ASN A 260 -6.81 8.94 -5.43
C ASN A 260 -5.64 8.90 -4.44
N ILE A 261 -5.67 7.92 -3.55
CA ILE A 261 -4.62 7.69 -2.56
C ILE A 261 -4.30 6.19 -2.57
N ILE A 262 -3.02 5.86 -2.65
CA ILE A 262 -2.54 4.48 -2.57
C ILE A 262 -1.73 4.33 -1.30
N VAL A 263 -1.95 3.25 -0.55
CA VAL A 263 -1.15 2.92 0.63
C VAL A 263 -0.47 1.57 0.47
N HIS A 264 0.73 1.44 1.00
CA HIS A 264 1.43 0.17 1.06
C HIS A 264 2.00 -0.10 2.43
N SER A 265 2.00 -1.38 2.80
CA SER A 265 3.01 -1.95 3.66
C SER A 265 4.27 -2.26 2.85
N ALA A 266 5.21 -1.31 2.83
CA ALA A 266 6.52 -1.49 2.19
C ALA A 266 7.32 -2.67 2.78
N THR A 267 6.95 -3.10 3.98
CA THR A 267 7.43 -4.33 4.65
C THR A 267 7.33 -5.58 3.78
N LYS A 268 6.33 -5.66 2.88
CA LYS A 268 6.02 -6.85 2.07
C LYS A 268 6.87 -6.85 0.80
N TRP A 269 6.27 -6.94 -0.39
CA TRP A 269 7.02 -7.13 -1.64
C TRP A 269 8.02 -6.03 -1.96
N MET A 270 7.77 -4.77 -1.58
CA MET A 270 8.73 -3.68 -1.77
C MET A 270 10.07 -3.99 -1.09
N GLY A 271 10.03 -4.36 0.20
CA GLY A 271 11.20 -4.82 0.94
C GLY A 271 11.66 -6.22 0.53
N GLY A 272 10.75 -7.19 0.40
CA GLY A 272 10.95 -8.50 -0.21
C GLY A 272 11.75 -9.54 0.59
N HIS A 273 12.44 -9.12 1.66
CA HIS A 273 13.44 -9.96 2.33
C HIS A 273 13.08 -10.31 3.79
N GLY A 274 11.93 -9.84 4.28
CA GLY A 274 11.48 -10.10 5.65
C GLY A 274 12.29 -9.40 6.75
N THR A 275 13.01 -8.31 6.42
CA THR A 275 13.98 -7.68 7.33
C THR A 275 13.55 -6.32 7.89
N THR A 276 12.63 -5.62 7.23
CA THR A 276 12.44 -4.18 7.46
C THR A 276 10.96 -3.82 7.46
N LEU A 277 10.51 -3.20 8.56
CA LEU A 277 9.19 -2.58 8.63
C LEU A 277 9.21 -1.22 7.94
N GLY A 278 8.14 -0.94 7.21
CA GLY A 278 7.90 0.36 6.59
C GLY A 278 6.53 0.44 5.95
N GLY A 279 6.05 1.66 5.77
CA GLY A 279 4.86 2.00 5.00
C GLY A 279 5.11 3.19 4.10
N VAL A 280 4.25 3.36 3.10
CA VAL A 280 4.25 4.54 2.25
C VAL A 280 2.83 4.88 1.83
N ILE A 281 2.52 6.17 1.84
CA ILE A 281 1.28 6.77 1.36
C ILE A 281 1.62 7.51 0.09
N ILE A 282 0.86 7.30 -0.97
CA ILE A 282 1.07 7.90 -2.29
C ILE A 282 -0.17 8.73 -2.62
N ASP A 283 0.03 10.02 -2.77
CA ASP A 283 -0.97 10.96 -3.28
C ASP A 283 -0.90 10.93 -4.80
N CYS A 284 -2.00 10.50 -5.42
CA CYS A 284 -2.07 10.39 -6.87
C CYS A 284 -2.13 11.78 -7.52
N GLY A 285 -2.55 12.82 -6.80
CA GLY A 285 -2.75 14.16 -7.35
C GLY A 285 -3.97 14.28 -8.28
N THR A 286 -4.86 13.30 -8.25
CA THR A 286 -6.03 13.20 -9.15
C THR A 286 -7.33 13.67 -8.51
N PHE A 287 -7.39 13.81 -7.17
CA PHE A 287 -8.60 14.23 -6.48
C PHE A 287 -8.73 15.76 -6.47
N ASP A 288 -9.89 16.26 -6.90
CA ASP A 288 -10.21 17.69 -6.88
C ASP A 288 -10.68 18.11 -5.48
N TRP A 289 -9.73 18.43 -4.61
CA TRP A 289 -10.00 18.90 -3.26
C TRP A 289 -10.82 20.20 -3.24
N GLY A 290 -10.77 21.01 -4.32
CA GLY A 290 -11.55 22.23 -4.47
C GLY A 290 -13.06 21.99 -4.57
N LYS A 291 -13.49 20.88 -5.18
CA LYS A 291 -14.91 20.48 -5.20
C LYS A 291 -15.40 19.91 -3.87
N ALA A 292 -14.49 19.44 -3.04
CA ALA A 292 -14.79 18.78 -1.77
C ALA A 292 -14.48 19.64 -0.53
N ILE A 293 -14.38 20.97 -0.66
CA ILE A 293 -14.01 21.89 0.44
C ILE A 293 -14.89 21.71 1.69
N HIS A 294 -16.20 21.60 1.51
CA HIS A 294 -17.14 21.41 2.63
C HIS A 294 -16.95 20.06 3.34
N ARG A 295 -16.49 19.05 2.62
CA ARG A 295 -16.20 17.71 3.14
C ARG A 295 -14.83 17.67 3.83
N PHE A 296 -13.83 18.41 3.33
CA PHE A 296 -12.47 18.43 3.88
C PHE A 296 -12.03 19.86 4.30
N PRO A 297 -12.70 20.48 5.28
CA PRO A 297 -12.39 21.84 5.69
C PRO A 297 -10.96 21.97 6.25
N ARG A 298 -10.38 20.92 6.84
CA ARG A 298 -9.00 20.94 7.35
C ARG A 298 -7.96 21.18 6.24
N LEU A 299 -8.19 20.64 5.04
CA LEU A 299 -7.27 20.82 3.90
C LEU A 299 -7.48 22.16 3.19
N SER A 300 -8.65 22.77 3.38
CA SER A 300 -9.08 23.93 2.59
C SER A 300 -9.12 25.25 3.37
N ASN A 301 -9.33 25.20 4.69
CA ASN A 301 -9.44 26.38 5.56
C ASN A 301 -8.09 26.72 6.20
N LYS A 302 -7.99 27.92 6.79
CA LYS A 302 -6.78 28.39 7.48
C LYS A 302 -6.72 28.05 8.97
N ASP A 303 -7.77 27.39 9.48
CA ASP A 303 -7.98 27.16 10.91
C ASP A 303 -7.30 25.86 11.39
N GLY A 304 -6.47 25.25 10.55
CA GLY A 304 -5.67 24.07 10.89
C GLY A 304 -4.40 24.42 11.68
N PRO A 305 -3.59 23.40 12.04
CA PRO A 305 -2.33 23.59 12.79
C PRO A 305 -1.36 24.53 12.07
N MET A 306 -1.39 24.48 10.74
CA MET A 306 -0.71 25.43 9.86
C MET A 306 -1.71 26.55 9.53
N SER A 307 -1.37 27.81 9.83
CA SER A 307 -2.26 28.98 9.64
C SER A 307 -2.48 29.39 8.17
N PHE A 308 -2.48 28.42 7.25
CA PHE A 308 -2.73 28.58 5.82
C PHE A 308 -3.60 27.43 5.28
N SER A 309 -4.14 27.62 4.08
CA SER A 309 -4.93 26.61 3.37
C SER A 309 -4.02 25.72 2.54
N TYR A 310 -3.97 24.41 2.81
CA TYR A 310 -3.15 23.49 2.03
C TYR A 310 -3.56 23.46 0.56
N TRP A 311 -4.86 23.46 0.28
CA TRP A 311 -5.39 23.49 -1.08
C TRP A 311 -4.91 24.74 -1.84
N LYS A 312 -5.01 25.94 -1.25
CA LYS A 312 -4.57 27.17 -1.91
C LYS A 312 -3.05 27.24 -2.09
N SER A 313 -2.28 26.65 -1.18
CA SER A 313 -0.82 26.68 -1.22
C SER A 313 -0.23 25.62 -2.16
N PHE A 314 -0.84 24.43 -2.23
CA PHE A 314 -0.22 23.25 -2.83
C PHE A 314 -1.08 22.57 -3.92
N GLY A 315 -2.32 23.01 -4.14
CA GLY A 315 -3.20 22.42 -5.15
C GLY A 315 -3.42 20.93 -4.91
N ASN A 316 -3.32 20.12 -5.97
CA ASN A 316 -3.69 18.70 -5.94
C ASN A 316 -2.82 17.81 -5.03
N ILE A 317 -1.64 18.27 -4.60
CA ILE A 317 -0.80 17.54 -3.62
C ILE A 317 -1.03 17.98 -2.18
N CYS A 318 -2.10 18.75 -1.90
CA CYS A 318 -2.36 19.28 -0.57
C CYS A 318 -2.50 18.18 0.49
N PHE A 319 -2.98 16.99 0.12
CA PHE A 319 -3.06 15.85 1.02
C PHE A 319 -1.68 15.34 1.41
N ALA A 320 -0.76 15.09 0.46
CA ALA A 320 0.62 14.72 0.79
C ALA A 320 1.32 15.76 1.68
N MET A 321 1.06 17.07 1.45
CA MET A 321 1.65 18.12 2.26
C MET A 321 1.08 18.14 3.68
N ALA A 322 -0.24 18.05 3.85
CA ALA A 322 -0.87 17.92 5.16
C ALA A 322 -0.41 16.64 5.88
N MET A 323 -0.23 15.54 5.15
CA MET A 323 0.33 14.32 5.70
C MET A 323 1.74 14.53 6.28
N ARG A 324 2.60 15.23 5.54
CA ARG A 324 4.01 15.42 5.91
C ARG A 324 4.22 16.44 7.03
N ILE A 325 3.64 17.63 6.91
CA ILE A 325 3.97 18.75 7.80
C ILE A 325 3.05 18.87 9.01
N ASP A 326 1.95 18.11 9.02
CA ASP A 326 0.98 18.10 10.11
C ASP A 326 0.86 16.68 10.69
N ILE A 327 0.31 15.71 9.96
CA ILE A 327 0.03 14.38 10.55
C ILE A 327 1.30 13.65 11.00
N LEU A 328 2.31 13.53 10.13
CA LEU A 328 3.56 12.83 10.46
C LEU A 328 4.32 13.53 11.59
N MET A 329 4.25 14.86 11.62
CA MET A 329 4.88 15.69 12.64
C MET A 329 4.26 15.44 14.02
N GLU A 330 2.93 15.38 14.10
CA GLU A 330 2.17 15.19 15.34
C GLU A 330 2.18 13.74 15.84
N VAL A 331 2.03 12.77 14.94
CA VAL A 331 1.99 11.33 15.31
C VAL A 331 3.39 10.76 15.55
N GLY A 332 4.41 11.27 14.85
CA GLY A 332 5.79 10.81 15.00
C GLY A 332 6.05 9.39 14.47
N SER A 333 5.31 8.95 13.46
CA SER A 333 5.44 7.62 12.84
C SER A 333 6.33 7.62 11.58
N MET A 334 7.47 8.32 11.63
CA MET A 334 8.41 8.45 10.51
C MET A 334 9.25 7.18 10.24
N LEU A 335 9.61 6.96 8.98
CA LEU A 335 10.51 5.87 8.57
C LEU A 335 11.97 6.22 8.87
N ALA A 336 12.73 5.27 9.42
CA ALA A 336 14.16 5.47 9.69
C ALA A 336 14.98 5.48 8.38
N PRO A 337 16.03 6.30 8.24
CA PRO A 337 16.84 6.38 7.01
C PRO A 337 17.48 5.04 6.62
N ALA A 338 17.97 4.26 7.60
CA ALA A 338 18.51 2.92 7.33
C ALA A 338 17.44 1.96 6.81
N SER A 339 16.21 2.05 7.32
CA SER A 339 15.07 1.27 6.83
C SER A 339 14.70 1.66 5.40
N ALA A 340 14.66 2.96 5.09
CA ALA A 340 14.41 3.44 3.73
C ALA A 340 15.45 2.92 2.74
N GLN A 341 16.74 2.91 3.11
CA GLN A 341 17.79 2.37 2.27
C GLN A 341 17.62 0.86 2.03
N GLN A 342 17.28 0.07 3.06
CA GLN A 342 17.06 -1.36 2.90
C GLN A 342 15.85 -1.66 2.01
N LEU A 343 14.79 -0.85 2.12
CA LEU A 343 13.62 -0.94 1.23
C LEU A 343 13.98 -0.57 -0.21
N LEU A 344 14.83 0.44 -0.43
CA LEU A 344 15.33 0.80 -1.76
C LEU A 344 16.10 -0.35 -2.42
N ILE A 345 16.96 -1.05 -1.68
CA ILE A 345 17.63 -2.27 -2.17
C ILE A 345 16.60 -3.33 -2.57
N GLY A 346 15.57 -3.54 -1.75
CA GLY A 346 14.47 -4.44 -2.08
C GLY A 346 13.81 -4.05 -3.42
N MET A 347 13.47 -2.77 -3.59
CA MET A 347 12.78 -2.27 -4.77
C MET A 347 13.56 -2.44 -6.08
N GLU A 348 14.89 -2.44 -6.06
CA GLU A 348 15.71 -2.65 -7.26
C GLU A 348 15.47 -4.00 -7.94
N THR A 349 14.97 -4.99 -7.18
CA THR A 349 14.68 -6.36 -7.65
C THR A 349 13.19 -6.68 -7.62
N LEU A 350 12.32 -5.69 -7.45
CA LEU A 350 10.90 -5.91 -7.22
C LEU A 350 10.22 -6.67 -8.35
N SER A 351 10.32 -6.17 -9.60
CA SER A 351 9.66 -6.80 -10.74
C SER A 351 10.10 -8.25 -10.96
N ILE A 352 11.41 -8.51 -10.96
CA ILE A 352 11.96 -9.86 -11.18
C ILE A 352 11.58 -10.84 -10.06
N ARG A 353 11.48 -10.37 -8.80
CA ARG A 353 10.98 -11.21 -7.69
C ARG A 353 9.50 -11.50 -7.88
N CYS A 354 8.71 -10.49 -8.24
CA CYS A 354 7.27 -10.63 -8.46
C CYS A 354 6.92 -11.56 -9.62
N GLU A 355 7.67 -11.53 -10.73
CA GLU A 355 7.54 -12.51 -11.83
C GLU A 355 7.73 -13.95 -11.30
N ARG A 356 8.78 -14.17 -10.51
CA ARG A 356 9.04 -15.48 -9.90
C ARG A 356 7.94 -15.89 -8.93
N HIS A 357 7.51 -14.99 -8.04
CA HIS A 357 6.40 -15.23 -7.12
C HIS A 357 5.14 -15.66 -7.86
N ALA A 358 4.72 -14.91 -8.87
CA ALA A 358 3.50 -15.21 -9.62
C ALA A 358 3.60 -16.55 -10.39
N ARG A 359 4.74 -16.81 -11.02
CA ARG A 359 4.99 -18.06 -11.75
C ARG A 359 4.97 -19.27 -10.83
N ASN A 360 5.62 -19.17 -9.67
CA ASN A 360 5.61 -20.24 -8.67
C ASN A 360 4.19 -20.42 -8.11
N THR A 361 3.48 -19.32 -7.82
CA THR A 361 2.13 -19.36 -7.25
C THR A 361 1.13 -20.06 -8.17
N MET A 362 1.19 -19.79 -9.47
CA MET A 362 0.34 -20.49 -10.45
C MET A 362 0.58 -22.00 -10.46
N GLN A 363 1.84 -22.44 -10.40
CA GLN A 363 2.18 -23.87 -10.41
C GLN A 363 1.76 -24.56 -9.11
N VAL A 364 2.00 -23.94 -7.96
CA VAL A 364 1.54 -24.44 -6.66
C VAL A 364 0.01 -24.50 -6.62
N ALA A 365 -0.69 -23.48 -7.12
CA ALA A 365 -2.15 -23.47 -7.16
C ALA A 365 -2.72 -24.63 -8.00
N ARG A 366 -2.13 -24.92 -9.17
CA ARG A 366 -2.53 -26.05 -10.02
C ARG A 366 -2.24 -27.40 -9.38
N PHE A 367 -1.08 -27.56 -8.75
CA PHE A 367 -0.75 -28.76 -7.97
C PHE A 367 -1.81 -29.01 -6.88
N LEU A 368 -2.08 -27.99 -6.06
CA LEU A 368 -3.08 -28.09 -4.99
C LEU A 368 -4.48 -28.38 -5.54
N GLN A 369 -4.88 -27.76 -6.66
CA GLN A 369 -6.20 -27.96 -7.27
C GLN A 369 -6.40 -29.40 -7.76
N ALA A 370 -5.35 -30.05 -8.23
CA ALA A 370 -5.39 -31.44 -8.71
C ALA A 370 -5.20 -32.48 -7.59
N HIS A 371 -4.76 -32.06 -6.39
CA HIS A 371 -4.34 -32.99 -5.35
C HIS A 371 -5.54 -33.58 -4.57
N PRO A 372 -5.68 -34.91 -4.45
CA PRO A 372 -6.90 -35.57 -3.93
C PRO A 372 -7.21 -35.28 -2.45
N ARG A 373 -6.21 -34.83 -1.68
CA ARG A 373 -6.34 -34.43 -0.26
C ARG A 373 -6.70 -32.97 -0.06
N ILE A 374 -6.80 -32.18 -1.12
CA ILE A 374 -7.23 -30.77 -1.07
C ILE A 374 -8.72 -30.69 -1.38
N ALA A 375 -9.45 -29.93 -0.58
CA ALA A 375 -10.89 -29.74 -0.76
C ALA A 375 -11.20 -28.57 -1.70
N TRP A 376 -10.41 -27.49 -1.60
CA TRP A 376 -10.57 -26.30 -2.43
C TRP A 376 -9.28 -25.48 -2.49
N VAL A 377 -9.12 -24.73 -3.57
CA VAL A 377 -8.07 -23.74 -3.77
C VAL A 377 -8.71 -22.44 -4.23
N ASN A 378 -8.27 -21.35 -3.63
CA ASN A 378 -8.68 -20.00 -3.98
C ASN A 378 -7.45 -19.20 -4.39
N TYR A 379 -7.28 -19.05 -5.70
CA TYR A 379 -6.26 -18.23 -6.32
C TYR A 379 -6.88 -17.54 -7.54
N PRO A 380 -6.83 -16.19 -7.63
CA PRO A 380 -7.49 -15.44 -8.71
C PRO A 380 -6.94 -15.78 -10.10
N GLY A 381 -5.77 -16.40 -10.20
CA GLY A 381 -5.22 -16.86 -11.48
C GLY A 381 -5.84 -18.15 -12.03
N LEU A 382 -6.58 -18.93 -11.23
CA LEU A 382 -7.19 -20.19 -11.71
C LEU A 382 -8.48 -19.91 -12.50
N GLU A 383 -8.63 -20.60 -13.63
CA GLU A 383 -9.90 -20.63 -14.37
C GLU A 383 -11.01 -21.21 -13.47
N GLY A 384 -12.19 -20.60 -13.52
CA GLY A 384 -13.33 -20.94 -12.65
C GLY A 384 -13.30 -20.27 -11.27
N ASN A 385 -12.25 -19.53 -10.91
CA ASN A 385 -12.29 -18.65 -9.74
C ASN A 385 -13.24 -17.47 -9.98
N ILE A 386 -14.09 -17.14 -9.01
CA ILE A 386 -15.08 -16.05 -9.14
C ILE A 386 -14.45 -14.68 -9.39
N TYR A 387 -13.21 -14.47 -8.98
CA TYR A 387 -12.48 -13.22 -9.19
C TYR A 387 -11.60 -13.22 -10.44
N HIS A 388 -11.59 -14.31 -11.23
CA HIS A 388 -10.66 -14.49 -12.33
C HIS A 388 -10.75 -13.40 -13.40
N GLU A 389 -11.97 -12.99 -13.77
CA GLU A 389 -12.16 -11.95 -14.80
C GLU A 389 -11.69 -10.57 -14.31
N ASN A 390 -11.99 -10.20 -13.07
CA ASN A 390 -11.45 -8.99 -12.46
C ASN A 390 -9.92 -9.07 -12.35
N ALA A 391 -9.39 -10.22 -11.98
CA ALA A 391 -7.95 -10.43 -11.87
C ALA A 391 -7.25 -10.23 -13.23
N LYS A 392 -7.81 -10.75 -14.33
CA LYS A 392 -7.29 -10.52 -15.70
C LYS A 392 -7.36 -9.04 -16.11
N ARG A 393 -8.41 -8.34 -15.70
CA ARG A 393 -8.59 -6.92 -15.99
C ARG A 393 -7.54 -6.08 -15.26
N TYR A 394 -7.39 -6.28 -13.96
CA TYR A 394 -6.64 -5.39 -13.07
C TYR A 394 -5.21 -5.81 -12.78
N LEU A 395 -4.90 -7.11 -12.79
CA LEU A 395 -3.56 -7.62 -12.54
C LEU A 395 -2.79 -7.82 -13.86
N LYS A 396 -1.50 -7.48 -13.83
CA LYS A 396 -0.52 -7.61 -14.92
C LYS A 396 0.67 -8.40 -14.40
N ASN A 397 1.46 -8.99 -15.31
CA ASN A 397 2.68 -9.73 -14.95
C ASN A 397 2.48 -10.87 -13.92
N GLY A 398 1.27 -11.44 -13.85
CA GLY A 398 0.90 -12.46 -12.88
C GLY A 398 -0.41 -12.15 -12.15
N PHE A 399 -0.76 -13.03 -11.20
CA PHE A 399 -1.99 -12.93 -10.39
C PHE A 399 -1.67 -12.83 -8.88
N GLY A 400 -0.52 -12.22 -8.56
CA GLY A 400 -0.04 -12.10 -7.18
C GLY A 400 0.78 -13.30 -6.70
N GLY A 401 1.26 -13.20 -5.45
CA GLY A 401 2.12 -14.20 -4.79
C GLY A 401 1.46 -14.95 -3.63
N VAL A 402 0.14 -14.83 -3.48
CA VAL A 402 -0.62 -15.42 -2.36
C VAL A 402 -1.81 -16.20 -2.91
N LEU A 403 -2.04 -17.36 -2.32
CA LEU A 403 -3.25 -18.14 -2.49
C LEU A 403 -3.79 -18.58 -1.13
N ALA A 404 -5.05 -19.02 -1.12
CA ALA A 404 -5.63 -19.73 0.00
C ALA A 404 -6.07 -21.12 -0.42
N PHE A 405 -6.03 -22.09 0.49
CA PHE A 405 -6.54 -23.44 0.23
C PHE A 405 -6.99 -24.10 1.53
N GLY A 406 -7.75 -25.18 1.40
CA GLY A 406 -8.17 -26.00 2.54
C GLY A 406 -7.97 -27.49 2.28
N PRO A 407 -7.24 -28.22 3.13
CA PRO A 407 -7.17 -29.68 3.03
C PRO A 407 -8.51 -30.32 3.46
N LYS A 408 -8.82 -31.48 2.89
CA LYS A 408 -9.88 -32.35 3.42
C LYS A 408 -9.51 -32.75 4.85
N GLY A 409 -10.51 -32.84 5.74
CA GLY A 409 -10.28 -33.08 7.18
C GLY A 409 -10.17 -31.81 8.04
N GLY A 410 -10.41 -30.63 7.46
CA GLY A 410 -10.70 -29.40 8.21
C GLY A 410 -9.56 -28.91 9.10
N GLU A 411 -9.91 -28.54 10.33
CA GLU A 411 -8.95 -27.96 11.29
C GLU A 411 -7.80 -28.91 11.64
N VAL A 412 -8.12 -30.19 11.86
CA VAL A 412 -7.14 -31.20 12.26
C VAL A 412 -6.12 -31.40 11.15
N ALA A 413 -6.59 -31.58 9.92
CA ALA A 413 -5.72 -31.72 8.76
C ALA A 413 -4.86 -30.47 8.52
N SER A 414 -5.43 -29.28 8.70
CA SER A 414 -4.71 -28.01 8.54
C SER A 414 -3.58 -27.84 9.56
N LYS A 415 -3.86 -28.15 10.84
CA LYS A 415 -2.85 -28.18 11.91
C LYS A 415 -1.74 -29.18 11.60
N MET A 416 -2.10 -30.39 11.21
CA MET A 416 -1.12 -31.44 10.87
C MET A 416 -0.26 -31.02 9.69
N LEU A 417 -0.86 -30.50 8.61
CA LEU A 417 -0.13 -30.03 7.44
C LEU A 417 0.92 -28.96 7.83
N MET A 418 0.54 -27.96 8.64
CA MET A 418 1.48 -26.93 9.13
C MET A 418 2.60 -27.49 10.03
N ASN A 419 2.40 -28.64 10.66
CA ASN A 419 3.44 -29.29 11.47
C ASN A 419 4.39 -30.18 10.64
N TYR A 420 4.00 -30.57 9.43
CA TYR A 420 4.78 -31.50 8.60
C TYR A 420 5.57 -30.85 7.47
N VAL A 421 5.28 -29.59 7.12
CA VAL A 421 6.11 -28.82 6.18
C VAL A 421 7.54 -28.63 6.73
N LYS A 422 8.52 -28.61 5.83
CA LYS A 422 9.96 -28.53 6.16
C LYS A 422 10.65 -27.34 5.52
N VAL A 423 10.28 -27.01 4.28
CA VAL A 423 10.78 -25.86 3.52
C VAL A 423 9.91 -24.65 3.84
N VAL A 424 8.59 -24.84 3.82
CA VAL A 424 7.64 -23.78 4.12
C VAL A 424 7.76 -23.34 5.58
N SER A 425 7.93 -22.04 5.80
CA SER A 425 7.95 -21.48 7.15
C SER A 425 6.53 -21.21 7.64
N HIS A 426 6.15 -21.85 8.76
CA HIS A 426 4.88 -21.56 9.43
C HIS A 426 4.96 -20.21 10.18
N GLN A 427 4.53 -19.13 9.53
CA GLN A 427 4.52 -17.78 10.09
C GLN A 427 3.49 -16.85 9.44
N THR A 428 3.26 -15.69 10.05
CA THR A 428 2.13 -14.80 9.73
C THR A 428 2.45 -13.72 8.68
N ASN A 429 3.69 -13.66 8.19
CA ASN A 429 4.13 -12.70 7.18
C ASN A 429 3.68 -13.12 5.75
N VAL A 430 3.84 -12.22 4.76
CA VAL A 430 3.66 -12.47 3.32
C VAL A 430 4.68 -11.66 2.52
N GLY A 431 4.92 -12.03 1.26
CA GLY A 431 5.78 -11.28 0.33
C GLY A 431 7.27 -11.29 0.67
N ASP A 432 7.72 -12.28 1.44
CA ASP A 432 9.13 -12.60 1.63
C ASP A 432 9.60 -13.51 0.48
N ALA A 433 10.90 -13.51 0.18
CA ALA A 433 11.54 -14.45 -0.73
C ALA A 433 11.33 -15.91 -0.33
N LYS A 434 11.15 -16.18 0.97
CA LYS A 434 10.85 -17.52 1.50
C LYS A 434 9.35 -17.80 1.43
N THR A 435 8.98 -19.04 1.12
CA THR A 435 7.60 -19.51 1.12
C THR A 435 7.07 -19.62 2.55
N LEU A 436 5.92 -18.98 2.80
CA LEU A 436 5.32 -18.83 4.12
C LEU A 436 3.89 -19.37 4.12
N ALA A 437 3.52 -20.04 5.20
CA ALA A 437 2.14 -20.48 5.42
C ALA A 437 1.65 -20.11 6.81
N THR A 438 0.35 -19.91 6.94
CA THR A 438 -0.31 -19.76 8.23
C THR A 438 -1.70 -20.37 8.20
N HIS A 439 -2.10 -20.99 9.31
CA HIS A 439 -3.47 -21.42 9.59
C HIS A 439 -4.18 -20.35 10.43
N PRO A 440 -4.90 -19.37 9.83
CA PRO A 440 -5.35 -18.18 10.57
C PRO A 440 -6.34 -18.50 11.68
N TRP A 441 -7.16 -19.54 11.51
CA TRP A 441 -8.13 -20.01 12.50
C TRP A 441 -7.50 -20.32 13.86
N ASN A 442 -6.27 -20.84 13.87
CA ASN A 442 -5.52 -21.22 15.07
C ASN A 442 -4.32 -20.32 15.37
N SER A 443 -4.17 -19.20 14.66
CA SER A 443 -3.05 -18.27 14.88
C SER A 443 -3.49 -16.81 14.92
N THR A 444 -3.42 -16.12 13.78
CA THR A 444 -3.61 -14.65 13.67
C THR A 444 -4.98 -14.17 14.10
N HIS A 445 -6.01 -15.02 14.03
CA HIS A 445 -7.40 -14.63 14.29
C HIS A 445 -7.96 -15.27 15.57
N VAL A 446 -7.13 -15.92 16.41
CA VAL A 446 -7.60 -16.60 17.63
C VAL A 446 -8.23 -15.66 18.66
N ILE A 447 -7.90 -14.37 18.59
CA ILE A 447 -8.46 -13.34 19.48
C ILE A 447 -9.85 -12.87 19.04
N MET A 448 -10.27 -13.19 17.81
CA MET A 448 -11.60 -12.87 17.30
C MET A 448 -12.61 -13.92 17.74
N SER A 449 -13.87 -13.51 17.88
CA SER A 449 -14.98 -14.45 18.06
C SER A 449 -15.09 -15.38 16.85
N GLU A 450 -15.61 -16.58 17.05
CA GLU A 450 -15.77 -17.54 15.96
C GLU A 450 -16.64 -16.99 14.82
N LYS A 451 -17.74 -16.30 15.19
CA LYS A 451 -18.61 -15.60 14.26
C LYS A 451 -17.84 -14.61 13.40
N ASP A 452 -17.02 -13.75 14.02
CA ASP A 452 -16.22 -12.76 13.28
C ASP A 452 -15.20 -13.41 12.34
N ARG A 453 -14.62 -14.56 12.70
CA ARG A 453 -13.70 -15.30 11.81
C ARG A 453 -14.43 -15.79 10.57
N ARG A 454 -15.61 -16.38 10.73
CA ARG A 454 -16.44 -16.85 9.61
C ARG A 454 -16.89 -15.70 8.73
N GLU A 455 -17.33 -14.59 9.33
CA GLU A 455 -17.70 -13.38 8.57
C GLU A 455 -16.52 -12.82 7.76
N ALA A 456 -15.29 -12.95 8.27
CA ALA A 456 -14.05 -12.62 7.54
C ALA A 456 -13.63 -13.70 6.51
N GLY A 457 -14.42 -14.75 6.32
CA GLY A 457 -14.13 -15.85 5.39
C GLY A 457 -13.03 -16.80 5.86
N ILE A 458 -12.72 -16.82 7.16
CA ILE A 458 -11.70 -17.68 7.75
C ILE A 458 -12.41 -18.89 8.33
N THR A 459 -12.26 -20.03 7.68
CA THR A 459 -12.84 -21.31 8.12
C THR A 459 -11.81 -22.16 8.88
N PRO A 460 -12.24 -23.21 9.60
CA PRO A 460 -11.32 -24.10 10.29
C PRO A 460 -10.30 -24.78 9.38
N ALA A 461 -10.60 -24.96 8.08
CA ALA A 461 -9.69 -25.54 7.10
C ALA A 461 -8.73 -24.52 6.44
N PHE A 462 -8.93 -23.23 6.67
CA PHE A 462 -8.34 -22.19 5.83
C PHE A 462 -6.83 -22.06 6.06
N ILE A 463 -6.03 -22.26 5.02
CA ILE A 463 -4.58 -21.98 5.03
C ILE A 463 -4.31 -20.83 4.07
N ARG A 464 -3.60 -19.80 4.56
CA ARG A 464 -3.04 -18.75 3.70
C ARG A 464 -1.62 -19.10 3.35
N PHE A 465 -1.28 -19.03 2.07
CA PHE A 465 0.01 -19.45 1.55
C PHE A 465 0.62 -18.34 0.70
N SER A 466 1.75 -17.79 1.16
CA SER A 466 2.54 -16.80 0.44
C SER A 466 3.72 -17.52 -0.21
N VAL A 467 3.66 -17.71 -1.52
CA VAL A 467 4.66 -18.46 -2.26
C VAL A 467 5.90 -17.61 -2.46
N GLY A 468 7.07 -18.16 -2.14
CA GLY A 468 8.37 -17.53 -2.28
C GLY A 468 8.96 -17.65 -3.68
N ILE A 469 10.27 -17.47 -3.76
CA ILE A 469 11.05 -17.49 -5.01
C ILE A 469 12.00 -18.70 -5.12
N GLU A 470 11.82 -19.70 -4.26
CA GLU A 470 12.54 -20.97 -4.33
C GLU A 470 12.34 -21.70 -5.67
N ASP A 471 13.06 -22.81 -5.85
CA ASP A 471 12.65 -23.77 -6.87
C ASP A 471 11.23 -24.26 -6.56
N VAL A 472 10.36 -24.19 -7.55
CA VAL A 472 8.95 -24.50 -7.37
C VAL A 472 8.73 -25.99 -7.09
N GLN A 473 9.62 -26.86 -7.59
CA GLN A 473 9.51 -28.29 -7.34
C GLN A 473 9.78 -28.60 -5.87
N ASP A 474 10.75 -27.93 -5.24
CA ASP A 474 11.01 -28.09 -3.80
C ASP A 474 9.81 -27.67 -2.94
N ILE A 475 9.08 -26.62 -3.35
CA ILE A 475 7.85 -26.19 -2.67
C ILE A 475 6.74 -27.25 -2.83
N ILE A 476 6.56 -27.77 -4.04
CA ILE A 476 5.56 -28.80 -4.35
C ILE A 476 5.87 -30.10 -3.60
N ASP A 477 7.13 -30.54 -3.61
CA ASP A 477 7.57 -31.77 -2.94
C ASP A 477 7.40 -31.65 -1.42
N ASP A 478 7.65 -30.47 -0.83
CA ASP A 478 7.40 -30.23 0.60
C ASP A 478 5.90 -30.26 0.95
N LEU A 479 5.05 -29.73 0.07
CA LEU A 479 3.60 -29.83 0.25
C LEU A 479 3.09 -31.26 0.08
N ASP A 480 3.54 -31.97 -0.95
CA ASP A 480 3.14 -33.36 -1.25
C ASP A 480 3.51 -34.30 -0.11
N GLN A 481 4.76 -34.23 0.36
CA GLN A 481 5.21 -35.07 1.48
C GLN A 481 4.43 -34.77 2.76
N ALA A 482 4.09 -33.50 3.02
CA ALA A 482 3.34 -33.10 4.20
C ALA A 482 1.86 -33.54 4.11
N LEU A 483 1.25 -33.45 2.92
CA LEU A 483 -0.10 -33.95 2.64
C LEU A 483 -0.18 -35.47 2.76
N ALA A 484 0.86 -36.21 2.36
CA ALA A 484 0.96 -37.66 2.50
C ALA A 484 1.01 -38.12 3.97
N LYS A 485 1.35 -37.24 4.92
CA LYS A 485 1.29 -37.54 6.38
C LYS A 485 -0.11 -37.47 6.96
N LEU A 486 -1.10 -36.96 6.23
CA LEU A 486 -2.46 -36.89 6.72
C LEU A 486 -3.08 -38.31 6.78
N PRO A 487 -3.72 -38.70 7.88
CA PRO A 487 -4.47 -39.96 7.95
C PRO A 487 -5.62 -40.03 6.92
N GLU A 488 -5.88 -41.22 6.35
CA GLU A 488 -6.94 -41.41 5.33
C GLU A 488 -8.36 -41.30 5.91
N ASP A 489 -8.55 -41.70 7.17
CA ASP A 489 -9.82 -41.63 7.90
C ASP A 489 -10.30 -40.17 8.09
N LEU A 490 -9.37 -39.22 8.24
CA LEU A 490 -9.70 -37.79 8.29
C LEU A 490 -10.26 -37.25 6.97
N LEU A 491 -9.89 -37.85 5.83
CA LEU A 491 -10.33 -37.39 4.50
C LEU A 491 -11.77 -37.81 4.22
N ASN A 492 -12.15 -39.03 4.63
CA ASN A 492 -13.46 -39.62 4.37
C ASN A 492 -14.59 -39.03 5.23
N ALA A 493 -14.27 -38.52 6.43
CA ALA A 493 -15.24 -37.84 7.30
C ALA A 493 -15.82 -36.55 6.68
N PHE A 494 -15.13 -35.96 5.69
CA PHE A 494 -15.62 -34.82 4.93
C PHE A 494 -16.59 -35.24 3.83
N ASP A 495 -16.28 -36.29 3.07
CA ASP A 495 -17.11 -36.78 1.96
C ASP A 495 -18.44 -37.36 2.45
N GLU A 496 -18.49 -38.06 3.59
CA GLU A 496 -19.77 -38.56 4.15
C GLU A 496 -20.73 -37.43 4.55
N LYS A 497 -20.20 -36.35 5.14
CA LYS A 497 -21.02 -35.20 5.59
C LYS A 497 -21.44 -34.30 4.43
N LEU A 498 -20.56 -34.10 3.45
CA LEU A 498 -20.90 -33.39 2.22
C LEU A 498 -21.97 -34.15 1.44
N THR A 499 -21.85 -35.48 1.34
CA THR A 499 -22.87 -36.34 0.72
C THR A 499 -24.22 -36.23 1.46
N GLN A 500 -24.23 -36.29 2.80
CA GLN A 500 -25.45 -36.09 3.59
C GLN A 500 -26.07 -34.69 3.43
N LYS A 501 -25.25 -33.63 3.34
CA LYS A 501 -25.73 -32.26 3.10
C LYS A 501 -26.29 -32.10 1.68
N LEU A 502 -25.65 -32.66 0.67
CA LEU A 502 -26.12 -32.64 -0.72
C LEU A 502 -27.43 -33.43 -0.87
N GLU A 503 -27.56 -34.57 -0.18
CA GLU A 503 -28.81 -35.35 -0.12
C GLU A 503 -29.94 -34.62 0.64
N ALA A 504 -29.61 -33.78 1.62
CA ALA A 504 -30.57 -32.92 2.32
C ALA A 504 -31.00 -31.73 1.45
N HIS A 505 -30.07 -31.08 0.75
CA HIS A 505 -30.37 -29.96 -0.16
C HIS A 505 -31.12 -30.39 -1.42
N ALA A 506 -30.90 -31.60 -1.93
CA ALA A 506 -31.68 -32.15 -3.04
C ALA A 506 -33.18 -32.33 -2.72
N LYS A 507 -33.58 -32.18 -1.45
CA LYS A 507 -35.00 -32.26 -1.02
C LYS A 507 -35.66 -30.89 -0.83
N ASP A 508 -34.88 -29.81 -0.75
CA ASP A 508 -35.36 -28.46 -0.48
C ASP A 508 -34.93 -27.52 -1.62
N GLU A 509 -35.64 -27.53 -2.75
CA GLU A 509 -35.46 -26.54 -3.81
C GLU A 509 -35.90 -25.15 -3.31
N VAL A 510 -34.92 -24.35 -2.85
CA VAL A 510 -35.03 -22.88 -2.81
C VAL A 510 -33.72 -22.29 -3.30
N LEU A 511 -33.77 -21.59 -4.44
CA LEU A 511 -32.71 -20.79 -5.02
C LEU A 511 -32.24 -19.70 -4.04
N ILE A 512 -31.06 -19.89 -3.46
CA ILE A 512 -30.29 -18.81 -2.83
C ILE A 512 -29.06 -18.57 -3.72
N GLY A 513 -29.07 -17.44 -4.42
CA GLY A 513 -27.96 -17.00 -5.27
C GLY A 513 -26.83 -16.36 -4.46
N ASP A 514 -25.61 -16.65 -4.91
CA ASP A 514 -24.39 -15.83 -4.82
C ASP A 514 -23.95 -15.34 -3.43
N LEU A 515 -23.77 -16.29 -2.50
CA LEU A 515 -22.72 -16.19 -1.50
C LEU A 515 -21.55 -17.04 -2.00
N ALA A 516 -20.32 -16.55 -1.88
CA ALA A 516 -19.15 -17.42 -1.89
C ALA A 516 -19.22 -18.31 -0.64
N ASP A 517 -20.06 -19.35 -0.73
CA ASP A 517 -20.32 -20.32 0.32
C ASP A 517 -19.13 -21.27 0.36
N TYR A 518 -18.06 -20.83 1.01
CA TYR A 518 -17.08 -21.75 1.56
C TYR A 518 -17.79 -22.48 2.70
N ASN A 519 -18.55 -23.51 2.32
CA ASN A 519 -19.47 -24.26 3.14
C ASN A 519 -19.06 -24.31 4.62
N ASP A 520 -20.04 -24.02 5.47
CA ASP A 520 -20.06 -24.18 6.92
C ASP A 520 -19.77 -25.65 7.32
N THR A 521 -18.52 -26.09 7.20
CA THR A 521 -18.08 -27.47 7.45
C THR A 521 -17.35 -27.58 8.76
N ASP A 522 -18.12 -27.50 9.84
CA ASP A 522 -17.68 -27.75 11.20
C ASP A 522 -17.53 -29.23 11.50
N VAL A 523 -16.47 -29.57 12.25
CA VAL A 523 -16.45 -30.74 13.11
C VAL A 523 -15.89 -30.36 14.48
N LEU A 524 -16.78 -30.42 15.47
CA LEU A 524 -16.49 -30.50 16.90
C LEU A 524 -15.54 -31.68 17.18
N VAL A 525 -14.43 -31.42 17.87
CA VAL A 525 -13.67 -32.48 18.55
C VAL A 525 -14.42 -32.84 19.84
N SER A 526 -14.61 -34.13 20.07
CA SER A 526 -15.18 -34.67 21.31
C SER A 526 -14.43 -34.10 22.52
N LYS A 527 -15.21 -33.69 23.53
CA LYS A 527 -14.69 -33.21 24.81
C LYS A 527 -13.90 -34.32 25.49
N THR A 528 -12.57 -34.25 25.45
CA THR A 528 -11.68 -34.66 26.54
C THR A 528 -10.26 -34.16 26.26
N ASN A 529 -9.88 -33.02 26.85
CA ASN A 529 -8.70 -32.90 27.72
C ASN A 529 -8.50 -31.45 28.15
N HIS A 530 -8.29 -31.27 29.46
CA HIS A 530 -8.11 -29.98 30.12
C HIS A 530 -6.86 -29.25 29.62
N PRO A 531 -6.91 -27.91 29.41
CA PRO A 531 -5.70 -27.11 29.29
C PRO A 531 -5.09 -26.85 30.68
N PRO A 532 -3.75 -26.97 30.85
CA PRO A 532 -3.10 -26.50 32.07
C PRO A 532 -3.04 -24.96 32.10
N GLY A 533 -3.58 -24.40 33.19
CA GLY A 533 -3.16 -23.19 33.89
C GLY A 533 -2.78 -21.94 33.08
N ARG A 534 -3.68 -20.96 33.02
CA ARG A 534 -3.28 -19.54 33.08
C ARG A 534 -3.23 -19.13 34.55
N GLN A 535 -2.12 -18.51 34.95
CA GLN A 535 -1.94 -17.91 36.27
C GLN A 535 -3.09 -16.95 36.58
N GLN A 536 -3.70 -17.14 37.76
CA GLN A 536 -4.58 -16.16 38.37
C GLN A 536 -3.80 -14.86 38.58
N ALA A 537 -4.45 -13.73 38.26
CA ALA A 537 -3.99 -12.43 38.70
C ALA A 537 -3.82 -12.47 40.21
N VAL A 538 -2.61 -12.17 40.67
CA VAL A 538 -2.33 -11.88 42.07
C VAL A 538 -2.83 -10.47 42.34
N ASP A 539 -3.86 -10.36 43.18
CA ASP A 539 -4.16 -9.12 43.88
C ASP A 539 -2.98 -8.80 44.82
N ASN A 540 -2.36 -7.65 44.60
CA ASN A 540 -1.63 -6.87 45.61
C ASN A 540 -1.65 -5.40 45.20
#